data_AF-A0A0D7ANM6-F1
#
_entry.id   AF-A0A0D7ANM6-F1
#
_cell.length_a   1.000
_cell.length_b   1.000
_cell.length_c   1.000
_cell.angle_alpha   90.00
_cell.angle_beta   90.00
_cell.angle_gamma   90.00
#
_symmetry.space_group_name_H-M   'P 1'
#
loop_
_entity.id
_entity.type
_entity.pdbx_description
1 polymer ?
#
loop_
_entity_poly.entity_id
_entity_poly.type
_entity_poly.pdbx_seq_one_letter_code
_entity_poly.pdbx_strand_id
1 'polypeptide(L)'
;TADVCANQIPWAVDDNTVYEFAAADIAGGSASTGAVLAISNLTFTSTSIAGKMMVVQAANTVGDIGSNQFDLAIPRGGIRL
;
A
#
# COMPACT_ATOMS: atom_id res chain seq x y z
N THR A 1 9.64 20.11 10.89
CA THR A 1 8.74 19.98 9.73
C THR A 1 9.07 18.68 9.04
N ALA A 2 8.08 17.82 8.77
CA ALA A 2 8.23 16.53 8.11
C ALA A 2 6.91 16.18 7.42
N ASP A 3 6.97 15.78 6.15
CA ASP A 3 5.83 15.48 5.29
C ASP A 3 6.15 14.26 4.41
N VAL A 4 5.13 13.63 3.83
CA VAL A 4 5.31 12.49 2.90
C VAL A 4 6.09 12.94 1.67
N CYS A 5 7.04 12.12 1.22
CA CYS A 5 7.89 12.45 0.08
C CYS A 5 7.10 12.36 -1.24
N ALA A 6 7.25 13.36 -2.13
CA ALA A 6 6.56 13.40 -3.42
C ALA A 6 6.93 12.26 -4.39
N ASN A 7 8.01 11.53 -4.12
CA ASN A 7 8.40 10.33 -4.87
C ASN A 7 7.76 9.04 -4.33
N GLN A 8 6.97 9.11 -3.25
CA GLN A 8 6.17 8.00 -2.73
C GLN A 8 4.76 8.02 -3.34
N ILE A 9 4.69 8.20 -4.66
CA ILE A 9 3.44 8.17 -5.45
C ILE A 9 3.44 6.92 -6.34
N PRO A 10 2.27 6.37 -6.69
CA PRO A 10 2.19 5.20 -7.56
C PRO A 10 2.77 5.47 -8.96
N TRP A 11 3.40 4.45 -9.54
CA TRP A 11 3.84 4.48 -10.93
C TRP A 11 3.57 3.15 -11.64
N ALA A 12 3.09 3.24 -12.88
CA ALA A 12 2.90 2.08 -13.73
C ALA A 12 4.24 1.67 -14.36
N VAL A 13 4.51 0.37 -14.37
CA VAL A 13 5.63 -0.23 -15.11
C VAL A 13 5.15 -0.72 -16.48
N ASP A 14 3.93 -1.24 -16.53
CA ASP A 14 3.21 -1.59 -17.75
C ASP A 14 1.69 -1.50 -17.51
N ASP A 15 0.88 -1.90 -18.49
CA ASP A 15 -0.57 -1.84 -18.39
C ASP A 15 -1.15 -2.70 -17.26
N ASN A 16 -0.42 -3.70 -16.77
CA ASN A 16 -0.89 -4.68 -15.78
C ASN A 16 -0.18 -4.58 -14.42
N THR A 17 0.91 -3.82 -14.32
CA THR A 17 1.77 -3.77 -13.13
C THR A 17 2.02 -2.33 -12.67
N VAL A 18 1.69 -2.07 -11.40
CA VAL A 18 1.95 -0.80 -10.71
C VAL A 18 2.84 -1.04 -9.49
N TYR A 19 3.71 -0.10 -9.17
CA TYR A 19 4.40 -0.05 -7.88
C TYR A 19 3.90 1.13 -7.06
N GLU A 20 3.79 0.94 -5.75
CA GLU A 20 3.21 1.95 -4.85
C GLU A 20 3.70 1.77 -3.39
N PHE A 21 3.44 2.78 -2.55
CA PHE A 21 3.58 2.72 -1.10
C PHE A 21 2.22 2.65 -0.41
N ALA A 22 2.12 1.96 0.72
CA ALA A 22 0.87 1.82 1.44
C ALA A 22 1.06 1.90 2.95
N ALA A 23 -0.01 2.23 3.66
CA ALA A 23 -0.15 1.83 5.05
C ALA A 23 -0.69 0.41 5.08
N ALA A 24 -0.12 -0.47 5.90
CA ALA A 24 -0.56 -1.86 5.95
C ALA A 24 -0.73 -2.36 7.38
N ASP A 25 -1.75 -3.19 7.57
CA ASP A 25 -1.89 -4.12 8.70
C ASP A 25 -1.81 -5.55 8.15
N ILE A 26 -0.67 -6.21 8.35
CA ILE A 26 -0.40 -7.55 7.85
C ILE A 26 -0.52 -8.52 9.01
N ALA A 27 -1.50 -9.42 8.96
CA ALA A 27 -1.79 -10.35 10.06
C ALA A 27 -0.55 -11.20 10.39
N GLY A 28 -0.14 -11.18 11.66
CA GLY A 28 1.06 -11.87 12.13
C GLY A 28 2.37 -11.08 11.99
N GLY A 29 2.35 -9.89 11.39
CA GLY A 29 3.48 -8.96 11.36
C GLY A 29 3.43 -7.98 12.54
N SER A 30 4.42 -8.03 13.45
CA SER A 30 4.49 -7.04 14.52
C SER A 30 4.84 -5.66 13.96
N ALA A 31 4.13 -4.62 14.44
CA ALA A 31 4.30 -3.21 14.08
C ALA A 31 5.72 -2.65 14.29
N SER A 32 6.61 -3.36 14.99
CA SER A 32 7.93 -2.86 15.34
C SER A 32 8.99 -3.02 14.24
N THR A 33 8.81 -3.92 13.25
CA THR A 33 9.81 -4.13 12.18
C THR A 33 9.31 -4.99 11.01
N GLY A 34 8.30 -5.83 11.22
CA GLY A 34 7.89 -6.83 10.22
C GLY A 34 6.88 -6.32 9.18
N ALA A 35 6.00 -5.41 9.58
CA ALA A 35 5.00 -4.82 8.68
C ALA A 35 5.58 -3.65 7.87
N VAL A 36 6.39 -2.77 8.50
CA VAL A 36 7.04 -1.64 7.83
C VAL A 36 8.24 -2.15 7.01
N LEU A 37 8.38 -1.70 5.76
CA LEU A 37 9.32 -2.18 4.72
C LEU A 37 8.98 -3.52 4.07
N ALA A 38 7.90 -4.20 4.48
CA ALA A 38 7.45 -5.39 3.77
C ALA A 38 7.05 -5.05 2.33
N ILE A 39 7.44 -5.91 1.39
CA ILE A 39 7.03 -5.84 -0.01
C ILE A 39 5.97 -6.92 -0.23
N SER A 40 4.80 -6.52 -0.70
CA SER A 40 3.69 -7.43 -1.00
C SER A 40 3.26 -7.29 -2.45
N ASN A 41 2.92 -8.43 -3.08
CA ASN A 41 2.31 -8.45 -4.40
C ASN A 41 0.81 -8.63 -4.25
N LEU A 42 0.05 -7.59 -4.60
CA LEU A 42 -1.40 -7.59 -4.56
C LEU A 42 -1.93 -7.85 -5.96
N THR A 43 -2.75 -8.89 -6.12
CA THR A 43 -3.52 -9.11 -7.35
C THR A 43 -4.96 -8.73 -7.08
N PHE A 44 -5.48 -7.77 -7.84
CA PHE A 44 -6.87 -7.34 -7.69
C PHE A 44 -7.82 -8.46 -8.10
N THR A 45 -8.80 -8.78 -7.26
CA THR A 45 -9.77 -9.87 -7.51
C THR A 45 -11.15 -9.37 -7.93
N SER A 46 -11.37 -8.05 -7.93
CA SER A 46 -12.65 -7.42 -8.23
C SER A 46 -12.48 -6.06 -8.90
N THR A 47 -13.59 -5.41 -9.27
CA THR A 47 -13.67 -4.14 -10.04
C THR A 47 -13.18 -4.25 -11.48
N SER A 48 -13.06 -3.12 -12.20
CA SER A 48 -12.58 -3.06 -13.58
C SER A 48 -11.09 -3.39 -13.74
N ILE A 49 -10.33 -3.43 -12.65
CA ILE A 49 -8.89 -3.73 -12.66
C ILE A 49 -8.56 -5.14 -12.16
N ALA A 50 -9.55 -6.02 -12.01
CA ALA A 50 -9.33 -7.41 -11.63
C ALA A 50 -8.29 -8.10 -12.54
N GLY A 51 -7.37 -8.85 -11.94
CA GLY A 51 -6.25 -9.51 -12.60
C GLY A 51 -4.99 -8.66 -12.76
N LYS A 52 -5.06 -7.33 -12.57
CA LYS A 52 -3.86 -6.47 -12.51
C LYS A 52 -3.13 -6.67 -11.19
N MET A 53 -1.82 -6.39 -11.22
CA MET A 53 -0.92 -6.55 -10.09
C MET A 53 -0.42 -5.20 -9.60
N MET A 54 -0.28 -5.07 -8.29
CA MET A 54 0.37 -3.96 -7.63
C MET A 54 1.42 -4.49 -6.65
N VAL A 55 2.65 -4.00 -6.78
CA VAL A 55 3.74 -4.27 -5.83
C VAL A 55 3.77 -3.11 -4.83
N VAL A 56 3.50 -3.39 -3.56
CA VAL A 56 3.41 -2.37 -2.52
C VAL A 56 4.52 -2.51 -1.50
N GLN A 57 5.15 -1.40 -1.14
CA GLN A 57 6.00 -1.30 0.04
C GLN A 57 5.25 -0.63 1.19
N ALA A 58 5.16 -1.31 2.33
CA ALA A 58 4.57 -0.73 3.52
C ALA A 58 5.48 0.36 4.11
N ALA A 59 4.99 1.60 4.19
CA ALA A 59 5.73 2.77 4.70
C ALA A 59 5.27 3.20 6.11
N ASN A 60 4.06 2.81 6.49
CA ASN A 60 3.42 3.09 7.78
C ASN A 60 2.47 1.95 8.16
N THR A 61 2.11 1.89 9.43
CA THR A 61 1.07 0.98 9.93
C THR A 61 -0.27 1.70 9.96
N VAL A 62 -1.35 1.00 9.66
CA VAL A 62 -2.71 1.49 9.92
C VAL A 62 -3.24 0.84 11.21
N GLY A 63 -3.97 1.58 12.04
CA GLY A 63 -4.48 1.07 13.31
C GLY A 63 -5.68 0.16 13.12
N ASP A 64 -5.62 -1.07 13.66
CA ASP A 64 -6.62 -2.15 13.75
C ASP A 64 -8.00 -1.86 13.11
N ILE A 65 -8.06 -1.91 11.78
CA ILE A 65 -9.28 -1.74 10.97
C ILE A 65 -9.68 -3.00 10.19
N GLY A 66 -8.94 -4.10 10.39
CA GLY A 66 -9.17 -5.42 9.81
C GLY A 66 -7.87 -6.09 9.39
N SER A 67 -7.80 -7.42 9.50
CA SER A 67 -6.60 -8.19 9.13
C SER A 67 -6.29 -8.12 7.63
N ASN A 68 -5.01 -7.92 7.28
CA ASN A 68 -4.51 -7.86 5.89
C ASN A 68 -5.06 -6.67 5.09
N GLN A 69 -5.27 -5.53 5.75
CA GLN A 69 -5.70 -4.30 5.10
C GLN A 69 -4.50 -3.50 4.56
N PHE A 70 -4.66 -2.97 3.36
CA PHE A 70 -3.71 -2.06 2.70
C PHE A 70 -4.43 -0.77 2.31
N ASP A 71 -4.00 0.36 2.89
CA ASP A 71 -4.42 1.70 2.50
C ASP A 71 -3.39 2.27 1.51
N LEU A 72 -3.76 2.30 0.23
CA LEU A 72 -2.88 2.73 -0.87
C LEU A 72 -2.65 4.25 -0.85
N ALA A 73 -1.39 4.68 -0.98
CA ALA A 73 -0.99 6.08 -0.96
C ALA A 73 -1.16 6.78 -2.33
N ILE A 74 -2.41 6.94 -2.76
CA ILE A 74 -2.73 7.64 -4.01
C ILE A 74 -2.95 9.13 -3.73
N PRO A 75 -2.18 10.06 -4.35
CA PRO A 75 -2.43 11.49 -4.22
C PRO A 75 -3.88 11.84 -4.56
N ARG A 76 -4.52 12.65 -3.70
CA ARG A 76 -5.95 13.03 -3.81
C ARG A 76 -6.96 11.89 -3.55
N GLY A 77 -6.51 10.70 -3.12
CA GLY A 77 -7.37 9.58 -2.71
C GLY A 77 -8.12 9.81 -1.39
N GLY A 78 -7.80 10.90 -0.67
CA GLY A 78 -8.38 11.30 0.60
C GLY A 78 -7.29 11.42 1.68
N ILE A 79 -7.39 12.44 2.54
CA ILE A 79 -6.53 12.56 3.71
C ILE A 79 -7.19 11.72 4.81
N ARG A 80 -6.50 10.69 5.30
CA ARG A 80 -6.88 10.00 6.54
C ARG A 80 -5.98 10.55 7.65
N LEU A 81 -6.61 11.09 8.71
CA LEU A 81 -5.95 11.58 9.92
C LEU A 81 -5.60 10.41 10.84
#